data_AF-A0A4Y3M792-F1
#
_entry.id   AF-A0A4Y3M792-F1
#
_cell.length_a   1.000
_cell.length_b   1.000
_cell.length_c   1.000
_cell.angle_alpha   90.00
_cell.angle_beta   90.00
_cell.angle_gamma   90.00
#
_symmetry.space_group_name_H-M   'P 1'
#
loop_
_entity.id
_entity.type
_entity.pdbx_description
1 polymer ?
#
loop_
_entity_poly.entity_id
_entity_poly.type
_entity_poly.pdbx_seq_one_letter_code
_entity_poly.pdbx_strand_id
1 'polypeptide(L)'
;MDFTFTGRSAHAAAAPHLGRSALDAIELMSVGVNYLREHMLPTSRIHYAYINAGGAAPNVVQAETTVRYSVRAEDLSELLALAERVRQVAQGAALMSGTQVQSIVTGGVANLLPCPPWKK
;
A
#
# COMPACT_ATOMS: atom_id res chain seq x y z
N MET A 1 -5.20 3.43 4.57
CA MET A 1 -4.55 2.15 4.92
C MET A 1 -3.06 2.36 4.83
N ASP A 2 -2.35 2.09 5.90
CA ASP A 2 -0.91 2.27 5.97
C ASP A 2 -0.28 0.89 5.82
N PHE A 3 0.71 0.79 4.95
CA PHE A 3 1.50 -0.40 4.69
C PHE A 3 2.93 -0.11 5.12
N THR A 4 3.37 -0.77 6.19
CA THR A 4 4.75 -0.69 6.67
C THR A 4 5.48 -1.95 6.24
N PHE A 5 6.57 -1.77 5.52
CA PHE A 5 7.48 -2.83 5.14
C PHE A 5 8.69 -2.82 6.06
N THR A 6 9.07 -4.00 6.53
CA THR A 6 10.25 -4.22 7.38
C THR A 6 11.18 -5.20 6.69
N GLY A 7 12.42 -4.77 6.50
CA GLY A 7 13.50 -5.50 5.89
C GLY A 7 14.75 -5.49 6.77
N ARG A 8 15.92 -5.39 6.14
CA ARG A 8 17.21 -5.42 6.83
C ARG A 8 18.16 -4.39 6.22
N SER A 9 18.71 -3.54 7.08
CA SER A 9 19.69 -2.55 6.64
C SER A 9 21.04 -3.19 6.33
N ALA A 10 21.72 -2.64 5.34
CA ALA A 10 23.09 -2.94 4.98
C ALA A 10 23.71 -1.72 4.29
N HIS A 11 25.04 -1.63 4.27
CA HIS A 11 25.73 -0.64 3.47
C HIS A 11 25.56 -1.00 1.98
N ALA A 12 24.95 -0.10 1.20
CA ALA A 12 24.53 -0.39 -0.18
C ALA A 12 25.71 -0.75 -1.10
N ALA A 13 26.88 -0.12 -0.92
CA ALA A 13 28.09 -0.46 -1.69
C ALA A 13 28.89 -1.66 -1.13
N ALA A 14 29.12 -1.71 0.19
CA ALA A 14 30.05 -2.67 0.78
C ALA A 14 29.46 -4.08 0.95
N ALA A 15 28.16 -4.19 1.25
CA ALA A 15 27.53 -5.49 1.49
C ALA A 15 26.03 -5.53 1.11
N PRO A 16 25.65 -5.18 -0.14
CA PRO A 16 24.24 -5.10 -0.54
C PRO A 16 23.47 -6.44 -0.38
N HIS A 17 24.15 -7.57 -0.60
CA HIS A 17 23.56 -8.92 -0.54
C HIS A 17 23.02 -9.30 0.86
N LEU A 18 23.49 -8.63 1.91
CA LEU A 18 23.01 -8.82 3.28
C LEU A 18 21.73 -8.03 3.57
N GLY A 19 21.38 -7.05 2.74
CA GLY A 19 20.22 -6.19 2.91
C GLY A 19 18.93 -6.76 2.34
N ARG A 20 17.80 -6.29 2.86
CA ARG A 20 16.47 -6.48 2.27
C ARG A 20 15.78 -5.13 2.29
N SER A 21 15.61 -4.52 1.12
CA SER A 21 15.13 -3.15 0.99
C SER A 21 13.62 -3.10 1.19
N ALA A 22 13.18 -2.44 2.26
CA ALA A 22 11.77 -2.12 2.46
C ALA A 22 11.27 -1.07 1.45
N LEU A 23 12.15 -0.15 1.02
CA LEU A 23 11.81 0.85 -0.01
C LEU A 23 11.50 0.16 -1.35
N ASP A 24 12.33 -0.79 -1.77
CA ASP A 24 12.11 -1.54 -3.01
C ASP A 24 10.78 -2.31 -2.96
N ALA A 25 10.40 -2.82 -1.79
CA ALA A 25 9.11 -3.47 -1.59
C ALA A 25 7.93 -2.50 -1.82
N ILE A 26 8.04 -1.23 -1.38
CA ILE A 26 7.00 -0.22 -1.67
C ILE A 26 6.97 0.15 -3.16
N GLU A 27 8.11 0.24 -3.82
CA GLU A 27 8.15 0.50 -5.27
C GLU A 27 7.48 -0.64 -6.05
N LEU A 28 7.80 -1.89 -5.70
CA LEU A 28 7.16 -3.08 -6.27
C LEU A 28 5.65 -3.09 -6.03
N MET A 29 5.22 -2.76 -4.80
CA MET A 29 3.81 -2.60 -4.48
C MET A 29 3.17 -1.52 -5.36
N SER A 30 3.82 -0.38 -5.53
CA SER A 30 3.29 0.75 -6.30
C SER A 30 3.15 0.42 -7.77
N VAL A 31 4.12 -0.27 -8.37
CA VAL A 31 4.00 -0.82 -9.73
C VAL A 31 2.85 -1.81 -9.82
N GLY A 32 2.73 -2.74 -8.87
CA GLY A 32 1.63 -3.70 -8.84
C GLY A 32 0.26 -3.05 -8.73
N VAL A 33 0.13 -2.01 -7.90
CA VAL A 33 -1.12 -1.24 -7.78
C VAL A 33 -1.39 -0.42 -9.04
N ASN A 34 -0.36 0.05 -9.74
CA ASN A 34 -0.56 0.73 -11.02
C ASN A 34 -1.17 -0.21 -12.08
N TYR A 35 -0.71 -1.46 -12.18
CA TYR A 35 -1.33 -2.44 -13.07
C TYR A 35 -2.73 -2.88 -12.61
N LEU A 36 -2.98 -2.90 -11.30
CA LEU A 36 -4.31 -3.16 -10.75
C LEU A 36 -5.37 -2.15 -11.25
N ARG A 37 -4.96 -0.93 -11.64
CA ARG A 37 -5.88 0.12 -12.12
C ARG A 37 -6.56 -0.18 -13.46
N GLU A 38 -6.00 -1.06 -14.28
CA GLU A 38 -6.67 -1.52 -15.50
C GLU A 38 -7.87 -2.44 -15.19
N HIS A 39 -7.88 -3.04 -14.00
CA HIS A 39 -8.82 -4.09 -13.60
C HIS A 39 -9.68 -3.66 -12.41
N MET A 40 -9.98 -2.37 -12.30
CA MET A 40 -10.89 -1.81 -11.29
C MET A 40 -12.09 -1.13 -11.96
N LEU A 41 -13.16 -0.90 -11.19
CA LEU A 41 -14.33 -0.19 -11.71
C LEU A 41 -13.98 1.26 -12.09
N PRO A 42 -14.59 1.82 -13.15
CA PRO A 42 -14.35 3.20 -13.57
C PRO A 42 -14.66 4.26 -12.50
N THR A 43 -15.49 3.93 -11.50
CA THR A 43 -15.88 4.80 -10.38
C THR A 43 -14.92 4.73 -9.19
N SER A 44 -14.10 3.67 -9.12
CA SER A 44 -13.17 3.46 -8.02
C SER A 44 -11.91 4.34 -8.17
N ARG A 45 -11.25 4.70 -7.06
CA ARG A 45 -9.99 5.46 -7.09
C ARG A 45 -9.00 4.91 -6.06
N ILE A 46 -7.71 4.98 -6.40
CA ILE A 46 -6.61 4.64 -5.49
C ILE A 46 -5.59 5.78 -5.51
N HIS A 47 -5.20 6.26 -4.34
CA HIS A 47 -4.16 7.29 -4.15
C HIS A 47 -3.16 6.82 -3.11
N TYR A 48 -1.92 7.32 -3.18
CA TYR A 48 -0.90 6.98 -2.19
C TYR A 48 0.04 8.14 -1.85
N ALA A 49 0.67 8.05 -0.69
CA ALA A 49 1.71 8.96 -0.23
C ALA A 49 2.71 8.21 0.65
N TYR A 50 4.01 8.46 0.46
CA TYR A 50 5.04 7.98 1.37
C TYR A 50 4.92 8.71 2.70
N ILE A 51 4.77 7.95 3.78
CA ILE A 51 4.78 8.48 5.15
C ILE A 51 6.18 8.37 5.75
N ASN A 52 6.91 7.32 5.37
CA ASN A 52 8.31 7.11 5.70
C ASN A 52 9.02 6.45 4.51
N ALA A 53 10.03 7.12 3.93
CA ALA A 53 10.83 6.58 2.83
C ALA A 53 12.09 5.82 3.31
N GLY A 54 12.27 5.63 4.62
CA GLY A 54 13.37 4.83 5.20
C GLY A 54 14.67 5.58 5.44
N GLY A 55 14.59 6.91 5.53
CA GLY A 55 15.71 7.80 5.80
C GLY A 55 16.17 8.59 4.57
N ALA A 56 17.20 9.42 4.75
CA ALA A 56 17.71 10.32 3.71
C ALA A 56 19.03 9.83 3.07
N ALA A 57 19.61 8.76 3.58
CA ALA A 57 20.92 8.27 3.16
C ALA A 57 20.80 7.28 1.98
N PRO A 58 21.25 7.63 0.76
CA PRO A 58 21.12 6.75 -0.41
C PRO A 58 22.12 5.59 -0.40
N ASN A 59 23.16 5.66 0.44
CA ASN A 59 24.17 4.62 0.61
C ASN A 59 23.77 3.55 1.63
N VAL A 60 22.55 3.61 2.17
CA VAL A 60 22.02 2.68 3.17
C VAL A 60 20.80 1.99 2.59
N VAL A 61 20.74 0.66 2.70
CA VAL A 61 19.53 -0.12 2.39
C VAL A 61 18.48 0.19 3.46
N GLN A 62 17.31 0.66 3.03
CA GLN A 62 16.22 1.06 3.90
C GLN A 62 15.61 -0.17 4.59
N ALA A 63 15.69 -0.22 5.92
CA ALA A 63 15.16 -1.34 6.71
C ALA A 63 13.67 -1.20 7.03
N GLU A 64 13.13 0.01 7.04
CA GLU A 64 11.72 0.24 7.34
C GLU A 64 11.18 1.40 6.52
N THR A 65 10.05 1.19 5.86
CA THR A 65 9.38 2.21 5.07
C THR A 65 7.87 2.07 5.20
N THR A 66 7.14 3.17 5.11
CA THR A 66 5.68 3.18 5.22
C THR A 66 5.06 4.00 4.10
N VAL A 67 4.08 3.42 3.42
CA VAL A 67 3.24 4.10 2.42
C VAL A 67 1.78 4.05 2.86
N ARG A 68 1.08 5.16 2.70
CA ARG A 68 -0.36 5.25 2.93
C ARG A 68 -1.08 5.16 1.60
N TYR A 69 -2.01 4.22 1.49
CA TYR A 69 -2.95 4.08 0.39
C TYR A 69 -4.37 4.48 0.83
N SER A 70 -5.02 5.31 0.01
CA SER A 70 -6.45 5.62 0.09
C SER A 70 -7.17 4.92 -1.06
N VAL A 71 -8.05 3.98 -0.71
CA VAL A 71 -8.89 3.25 -1.65
C VAL A 71 -10.31 3.80 -1.54
N ARG A 72 -10.96 4.04 -2.68
CA ARG A 72 -12.31 4.60 -2.77
C ARG A 72 -13.12 3.80 -3.78
N ALA A 73 -14.37 3.51 -3.45
CA ALA A 73 -15.40 2.97 -4.34
C ALA A 73 -16.75 3.57 -3.93
N GLU A 74 -17.79 3.39 -4.76
CA GLU A 74 -19.14 3.90 -4.47
C GLU A 74 -19.83 3.05 -3.39
N ASP A 75 -19.66 1.72 -3.46
CA ASP A 75 -20.21 0.78 -2.50
C ASP A 75 -19.14 0.24 -1.53
N LEU A 76 -19.56 -0.01 -0.29
CA LEU A 76 -18.68 -0.54 0.74
C LEU A 76 -18.16 -1.94 0.41
N SER A 77 -18.99 -2.80 -0.18
CA SER A 77 -18.60 -4.15 -0.61
C SER A 77 -17.49 -4.11 -1.66
N GLU A 78 -17.61 -3.23 -2.65
CA GLU A 78 -16.60 -3.00 -3.69
C GLU A 78 -15.31 -2.42 -3.11
N LEU A 79 -15.43 -1.47 -2.18
CA LEU A 79 -14.29 -0.89 -1.48
C LEU A 79 -13.50 -1.98 -0.74
N LEU A 80 -14.19 -2.85 0.00
CA LEU A 80 -13.57 -3.94 0.75
C LEU A 80 -12.89 -4.95 -0.18
N ALA A 81 -13.55 -5.32 -1.29
CA ALA A 81 -12.97 -6.22 -2.29
C ALA A 81 -11.71 -5.61 -2.94
N LEU A 82 -11.74 -4.32 -3.30
CA LEU A 82 -10.58 -3.63 -3.87
C LEU A 82 -9.45 -3.46 -2.86
N ALA A 83 -9.78 -3.12 -1.61
CA ALA A 83 -8.81 -3.00 -0.52
C ALA A 83 -8.08 -4.33 -0.26
N GLU A 84 -8.80 -5.45 -0.33
CA GLU A 84 -8.19 -6.78 -0.21
C GLU A 84 -7.22 -7.06 -1.36
N ARG A 85 -7.58 -6.73 -2.61
CA ARG A 85 -6.65 -6.85 -3.75
C ARG A 85 -5.39 -6.00 -3.56
N VAL A 86 -5.51 -4.79 -3.00
CA VAL A 86 -4.35 -3.97 -2.64
C VAL A 86 -3.49 -4.64 -1.54
N ARG A 87 -4.10 -5.29 -0.54
CA ARG A 87 -3.34 -6.08 0.46
C ARG A 87 -2.60 -7.25 -0.19
N GLN A 88 -3.22 -7.96 -1.13
CA GLN A 88 -2.60 -9.06 -1.86
C GLN A 88 -1.38 -8.58 -2.68
N VAL A 89 -1.48 -7.43 -3.35
CA VAL A 89 -0.34 -6.81 -4.04
C VAL A 89 0.80 -6.49 -3.06
N ALA A 90 0.47 -5.92 -1.88
CA ALA A 90 1.47 -5.63 -0.86
C ALA A 90 2.16 -6.89 -0.33
N GLN A 91 1.42 -7.99 -0.14
CA GLN A 91 1.98 -9.30 0.24
C GLN A 91 2.89 -9.86 -0.86
N GLY A 92 2.49 -9.77 -2.12
CA GLY A 92 3.34 -10.15 -3.25
C GLY A 92 4.63 -9.35 -3.31
N ALA A 93 4.58 -8.04 -3.06
CA ALA A 93 5.75 -7.18 -2.99
C ALA A 93 6.70 -7.55 -1.83
N ALA A 94 6.14 -7.89 -0.67
CA ALA A 94 6.92 -8.39 0.46
C ALA A 94 7.64 -9.70 0.12
N LEU A 95 6.94 -10.62 -0.56
CA LEU A 95 7.51 -11.90 -1.01
C LEU A 95 8.65 -11.69 -2.01
N MET A 96 8.45 -10.85 -3.03
CA MET A 96 9.47 -10.56 -4.07
C MET A 96 10.75 -9.96 -3.48
N SER A 97 10.60 -9.10 -2.46
CA SER A 97 11.72 -8.38 -1.83
C SER A 97 12.35 -9.12 -0.64
N GLY A 98 11.76 -10.23 -0.20
CA GLY A 98 12.17 -10.92 1.03
C GLY A 98 12.00 -10.06 2.28
N THR A 99 10.97 -9.20 2.30
CA THR A 99 10.60 -8.34 3.44
C THR A 99 9.30 -8.83 4.08
N GLN A 100 8.92 -8.17 5.18
CA GLN A 100 7.64 -8.39 5.85
C GLN A 100 6.77 -7.15 5.67
N VAL A 101 5.45 -7.34 5.56
CA VAL A 101 4.50 -6.23 5.46
C VAL A 101 3.47 -6.30 6.57
N GLN A 102 3.23 -5.16 7.22
CA GLN A 102 2.12 -4.95 8.13
C GLN A 102 1.18 -3.91 7.53
N SER A 103 -0.12 -4.15 7.63
CA SER A 103 -1.12 -3.20 7.11
C SER A 103 -2.20 -2.84 8.12
N ILE A 104 -2.37 -1.54 8.33
CA ILE A 104 -3.24 -0.95 9.35
C ILE A 104 -4.28 -0.05 8.66
N VAL A 105 -5.55 -0.18 9.04
CA VAL A 105 -6.61 0.71 8.57
C VAL A 105 -6.60 1.98 9.44
N THR A 106 -6.14 3.09 8.86
CA THR A 106 -6.02 4.38 9.55
C THR A 106 -7.32 5.17 9.63
N GLY A 107 -8.30 4.85 8.80
CA GLY A 107 -9.62 5.50 8.78
C GLY A 107 -10.45 5.05 7.58
N GLY A 108 -11.75 5.29 7.64
CA GLY A 108 -12.70 4.94 6.58
C GLY A 108 -13.91 5.87 6.59
N VAL A 109 -14.52 6.06 5.42
CA VAL A 109 -15.77 6.79 5.23
C VAL A 109 -16.72 5.86 4.49
N ALA A 110 -17.93 5.68 5.02
CA ALA A 110 -18.95 4.84 4.38
C ALA A 110 -19.71 5.62 3.30
N ASN A 111 -20.37 4.89 2.41
CA ASN A 111 -21.25 5.47 1.41
C ASN A 111 -22.45 6.17 2.05
N LEU A 112 -22.92 7.24 1.40
CA LEU A 112 -24.09 7.99 1.86
C LEU A 112 -25.35 7.18 1.56
N LEU A 113 -26.15 6.92 2.59
CA LEU A 113 -27.48 6.34 2.41
C LEU A 113 -28.49 7.48 2.18
N PRO A 114 -29.25 7.46 1.06
CA PRO A 114 -30.28 8.46 0.84
C PRO A 114 -31.36 8.31 1.92
N CYS A 115 -31.75 9.44 2.53
CA CYS A 115 -32.92 9.49 3.41
C CYS A 115 -34.14 9.81 2.54
N PRO A 116 -35.01 8.83 2.20
CA PRO A 116 -36.20 9.12 1.44
C PRO A 116 -37.12 10.06 2.23
N PRO A 117 -37.89 10.95 1.56
CA PRO A 117 -38.82 11.83 2.25
C PRO A 117 -39.86 11.01 3.02
N TRP A 118 -40.21 11.48 4.21
CA TRP A 118 -41.21 10.85 5.07
C TRP A 118 -42.53 10.71 4.30
N LYS A 119 -42.96 9.47 4.06
CA LYS A 119 -44.29 9.22 3.48
C LYS A 119 -45.34 9.60 4.53
N LYS A 120 -46.21 10.56 4.18
CA LYS A 120 -47.40 10.92 4.97
C LYS A 120 -48.47 9.85 4.86
#